data_AF-A0A819ETM4-F1
#
_entry.id   AF-A0A819ETM4-F1
#
_cell.length_a   1.000
_cell.length_b   1.000
_cell.length_c   1.000
_cell.angle_alpha   90.00
_cell.angle_beta   90.00
_cell.angle_gamma   90.00
#
_symmetry.space_group_name_H-M   'P 1'
#
loop_
_entity.id
_entity.type
_entity.pdbx_description
1 polymer ?
#
loop_
_entity_poly.entity_id
_entity_poly.type
_entity_poly.pdbx_seq_one_letter_code
_entity_poly.pdbx_strand_id
1 'polypeptide(L)'
;MKEYTRLIGVEFHGARLDYCHLISLLIVHYLIGYAREINRNFYILNVLFTIDAALDNAFVNRLIINILVYDDNLRAKLIWLLKEKCEET
;
A
#
# COMPACT_ATOMS: atom_id res chain seq x y z
N MET A 1 -13.09 6.21 8.96
CA MET A 1 -12.34 6.04 7.70
C MET A 1 -13.20 6.12 6.43
N LYS A 2 -14.47 5.67 6.44
CA LYS A 2 -15.35 5.80 5.26
C LYS A 2 -15.50 7.24 4.77
N GLU A 3 -15.84 8.19 5.64
CA GLU A 3 -16.03 9.59 5.22
C GLU A 3 -14.75 10.21 4.64
N TYR A 4 -13.60 9.95 5.26
CA TYR A 4 -12.30 10.36 4.70
C TYR A 4 -12.05 9.76 3.31
N THR A 5 -12.35 8.48 3.14
CA THR A 5 -12.24 7.79 1.85
C THR A 5 -13.21 8.37 0.82
N ARG A 6 -14.40 8.79 1.27
CA ARG A 6 -15.39 9.46 0.42
C ARG A 6 -14.84 10.77 -0.13
N LEU A 7 -14.28 11.61 0.75
CA LEU A 7 -13.66 12.87 0.37
C LEU A 7 -12.53 12.63 -0.64
N ILE A 8 -11.65 11.66 -0.40
CA ILE A 8 -10.59 11.34 -1.35
C ILE A 8 -11.16 10.90 -2.71
N GLY A 9 -12.16 10.01 -2.70
CA GLY A 9 -12.76 9.48 -3.93
C GLY A 9 -13.50 10.54 -4.77
N VAL A 10 -13.98 11.61 -4.14
CA VAL A 10 -14.62 12.76 -4.80
C VAL A 10 -13.58 13.73 -5.35
N GLU A 11 -12.58 14.10 -4.54
CA GLU A 11 -11.67 15.21 -4.84
C GLU A 11 -10.47 14.79 -5.72
N PHE A 12 -10.10 13.50 -5.71
CA PHE A 12 -8.89 13.02 -6.39
C PHE A 12 -9.17 11.89 -7.40
N HIS A 13 -8.28 11.79 -8.39
CA HIS A 13 -8.27 10.69 -9.36
C HIS A 13 -7.75 9.38 -8.77
N GLY A 14 -7.09 9.43 -7.61
CA GLY A 14 -6.45 8.28 -7.01
C GLY A 14 -5.80 8.60 -5.67
N ALA A 15 -5.28 7.56 -5.01
CA ALA A 15 -4.57 7.67 -3.76
C ALA A 15 -3.25 6.88 -3.78
N ARG A 16 -2.29 7.40 -3.04
CA ARG A 16 -1.07 6.66 -2.67
C ARG A 16 -1.31 5.94 -1.35
N LEU A 17 -1.06 4.64 -1.34
CA LEU A 17 -1.11 3.81 -0.14
C LEU A 17 0.29 3.61 0.41
N ASP A 18 0.53 4.26 1.55
CA ASP A 18 1.79 4.16 2.26
C ASP A 18 1.72 3.05 3.30
N TYR A 19 2.78 2.23 3.35
CA TYR A 19 2.94 1.15 4.33
C TYR A 19 1.73 0.22 4.47
N CYS A 20 1.01 -0.06 3.37
CA CYS A 20 -0.27 -0.78 3.44
C CYS A 20 -0.13 -2.21 3.98
N HIS A 21 1.07 -2.79 3.94
CA HIS A 21 1.40 -4.11 4.48
C HIS A 21 1.29 -4.18 6.01
N LEU A 22 1.29 -3.05 6.71
CA LEU A 22 1.10 -2.98 8.16
C LEU A 22 -0.37 -3.07 8.57
N ILE A 23 -1.29 -3.01 7.60
CA ILE A 23 -2.74 -3.00 7.82
C ILE A 23 -3.34 -4.28 7.24
N SER A 24 -4.39 -4.80 7.88
CA SER A 24 -5.12 -5.94 7.35
C SER A 24 -5.63 -5.69 5.94
N LEU A 25 -5.34 -6.63 5.04
CA LEU A 25 -5.77 -6.61 3.65
C LEU A 25 -7.28 -6.41 3.50
N LEU A 26 -8.08 -6.96 4.43
CA LEU A 26 -9.55 -6.82 4.43
C LEU A 26 -9.98 -5.34 4.55
N ILE A 27 -9.33 -4.59 5.44
CA ILE A 27 -9.64 -3.18 5.68
C ILE A 27 -9.25 -2.36 4.46
N VAL A 28 -8.05 -2.59 3.93
CA VAL A 28 -7.55 -1.89 2.74
C VAL A 28 -8.46 -2.15 1.53
N HIS A 29 -8.83 -3.41 1.31
CA HIS A 29 -9.73 -3.78 0.22
C HIS A 29 -11.10 -3.11 0.35
N TYR A 30 -11.68 -3.08 1.55
CA TYR A 30 -12.96 -2.41 1.81
C TYR A 30 -12.90 -0.91 1.52
N LEU A 31 -11.84 -0.21 1.95
CA LEU A 31 -11.70 1.24 1.71
C LEU A 31 -11.48 1.55 0.23
N ILE A 32 -10.63 0.80 -0.48
CA ILE A 32 -10.44 0.98 -1.92
C ILE A 32 -11.73 0.69 -2.69
N GLY A 33 -12.45 -0.38 -2.32
CA GLY A 33 -13.76 -0.70 -2.90
C GLY A 33 -14.73 0.47 -2.75
N TYR A 34 -14.80 1.06 -1.56
CA TYR A 34 -15.65 2.22 -1.31
C TYR A 34 -15.22 3.47 -2.11
N ALA A 35 -13.91 3.72 -2.28
CA ALA A 35 -13.45 4.79 -3.18
C ALA A 35 -13.84 4.54 -4.64
N ARG A 36 -13.80 3.28 -5.08
CA ARG A 36 -14.17 2.86 -6.45
C ARG A 36 -15.67 2.88 -6.73
N GLU A 37 -16.50 2.75 -5.70
CA GLU A 37 -17.94 2.98 -5.82
C GLU A 37 -18.26 4.44 -6.18
N ILE A 38 -17.46 5.37 -5.66
CA ILE A 38 -17.62 6.82 -5.90
C ILE A 38 -16.98 7.21 -7.24
N ASN A 39 -15.77 6.72 -7.50
CA ASN A 39 -15.04 6.95 -8.75
C ASN A 39 -14.55 5.61 -9.32
N ARG A 40 -15.21 5.09 -10.35
CA ARG A 40 -14.85 3.78 -10.93
C ARG A 40 -13.43 3.71 -11.47
N ASN A 41 -12.86 4.84 -11.88
CA ASN A 41 -11.50 4.94 -12.42
C ASN A 41 -10.47 5.34 -11.35
N PHE A 42 -10.79 5.17 -10.06
CA PHE A 42 -9.90 5.58 -8.98
C PHE A 42 -8.59 4.78 -8.96
N TYR A 43 -7.48 5.50 -9.17
CA TYR A 43 -6.14 4.93 -9.28
C TYR A 43 -5.51 4.68 -7.91
N ILE A 44 -4.88 3.51 -7.74
CA ILE A 44 -4.11 3.20 -6.54
C ILE A 44 -2.63 3.07 -6.91
N LEU A 45 -1.81 3.94 -6.30
CA LEU A 45 -0.36 3.81 -6.28
C LEU A 45 0.03 3.17 -4.96
N ASN A 46 0.82 2.10 -5.00
CA ASN A 46 1.30 1.45 -3.80
C ASN A 46 2.83 1.40 -3.78
N VAL A 47 3.38 1.73 -2.61
CA VAL A 47 4.79 1.60 -2.26
C VAL A 47 4.87 0.38 -1.34
N LEU A 48 4.89 -0.81 -1.97
CA LEU A 48 4.86 -2.08 -1.26
C LEU A 48 6.25 -2.69 -1.22
N PHE A 49 6.80 -2.78 -0.01
CA PHE A 49 8.11 -3.37 0.25
C PHE A 49 8.02 -4.24 1.48
N THR A 50 7.72 -5.52 1.29
CA THR A 50 7.94 -6.49 2.37
C THR A 50 9.17 -7.35 2.08
N ILE A 51 9.61 -8.07 3.11
CA ILE A 51 10.67 -9.08 2.97
C ILE A 51 10.08 -10.36 2.34
N ASP A 52 8.75 -10.49 2.29
CA ASP A 52 8.02 -11.65 1.79
C ASP A 52 7.36 -11.37 0.43
N ALA A 53 7.99 -11.88 -0.63
CA ALA A 53 7.48 -11.74 -1.99
C ALA A 53 6.10 -12.38 -2.21
N ALA A 54 5.73 -13.42 -1.43
CA ALA A 54 4.41 -14.04 -1.55
C ALA A 54 3.31 -13.14 -0.98
N LEU A 55 3.60 -12.45 0.12
CA LEU A 55 2.73 -11.43 0.69
C LEU A 55 2.55 -10.27 -0.30
N ASP A 56 3.64 -9.80 -0.90
CA ASP A 56 3.58 -8.71 -1.88
C ASP A 56 2.68 -9.07 -3.07
N ASN A 57 2.82 -10.29 -3.60
CA ASN A 57 1.96 -10.81 -4.66
C ASN A 57 0.49 -10.90 -4.25
N ALA A 58 0.19 -11.27 -3.00
CA ALA A 58 -1.19 -11.31 -2.51
C ALA A 58 -1.83 -9.91 -2.49
N PHE A 59 -1.08 -8.89 -2.10
CA PHE A 59 -1.54 -7.50 -2.08
C PHE A 59 -1.77 -6.94 -3.50
N VAL A 60 -0.83 -7.19 -4.43
CA VAL A 60 -0.97 -6.76 -5.84
C VAL A 60 -2.21 -7.35 -6.48
N ASN A 61 -2.39 -8.67 -6.37
CA ASN A 61 -3.48 -9.38 -7.02
C ASN A 61 -4.84 -9.08 -6.40
N ARG A 62 -4.93 -8.95 -5.07
CA ARG A 62 -6.23 -8.77 -4.38
C ARG A 62 -6.69 -7.32 -4.31
N LEU A 63 -5.80 -6.34 -4.38
CA LEU A 63 -6.18 -4.92 -4.34
C LEU A 63 -6.34 -4.30 -5.73
N ILE A 64 -5.89 -5.00 -6.78
CA ILE A 64 -5.86 -4.50 -8.17
C ILE A 64 -5.14 -3.15 -8.17
N ILE A 65 -3.89 -3.16 -7.71
CA ILE A 65 -3.03 -1.97 -7.65
C ILE A 65 -2.62 -1.61 -9.08
N ASN A 66 -2.75 -0.33 -9.44
CA ASN A 66 -2.45 0.14 -10.80
C ASN A 66 -0.95 0.34 -11.00
N ILE A 67 -0.25 0.84 -9.98
CA ILE A 67 1.18 1.15 -10.04
C ILE A 67 1.84 0.65 -8.77
N LEU A 68 2.85 -0.20 -8.96
CA LEU A 68 3.74 -0.65 -7.90
C LEU A 68 5.09 0.05 -8.09
N VAL A 69 5.50 0.82 -7.08
CA VAL A 69 6.78 1.55 -7.11
C VAL A 69 7.81 0.76 -6.31
N TYR A 70 8.90 0.39 -6.97
CA TYR A 70 10.09 -0.23 -6.37
C TYR A 70 11.24 0.78 -6.27
N ASP A 71 11.91 0.83 -5.12
CA ASP A 71 13.13 1.58 -4.84
C ASP A 71 14.12 0.65 -4.15
N ASP A 72 15.04 0.09 -4.95
CA ASP A 72 16.06 -0.85 -4.48
C ASP A 72 17.03 -0.22 -3.48
N ASN A 73 17.26 1.10 -3.58
CA ASN A 73 18.12 1.82 -2.63
C ASN A 73 17.46 1.91 -1.25
N LEU A 74 16.14 2.06 -1.20
CA LEU A 74 15.39 2.07 0.05
C LEU A 74 15.39 0.69 0.73
N ARG A 75 15.31 -0.39 -0.06
CA ARG A 75 15.35 -1.77 0.45
C ARG A 75 16.69 -2.08 1.11
N ALA A 76 17.80 -1.77 0.44
CA ALA A 76 19.14 -1.96 0.99
C ALA A 76 19.34 -1.16 2.28
N LYS A 77 18.87 0.10 2.30
CA LYS A 77 18.96 0.99 3.47
C LYS A 77 18.11 0.51 4.64
N LEU A 78 16.90 0.00 4.40
CA LEU A 78 16.02 -0.52 5.45
C LEU A 78 16.55 -1.83 6.03
N ILE A 79 17.03 -2.76 5.19
CA ILE A 79 17.67 -4.00 5.66
C ILE A 79 18.90 -3.69 6.51
N TRP A 80 19.70 -2.71 6.09
CA TRP A 80 20.86 -2.25 6.85
C TRP A 80 20.45 -1.66 8.22
N LEU A 81 19.49 -0.73 8.25
CA LEU A 81 18.96 -0.15 9.49
C LEU A 81 18.34 -1.18 10.45
N LEU A 82 17.63 -2.18 9.91
CA LEU A 82 17.02 -3.24 10.71
C LEU A 82 18.08 -4.19 11.30
N LYS A 83 19.16 -4.47 10.55
CA LYS A 83 20.28 -5.27 11.04
C LYS A 83 21.06 -4.54 12.14
N GLU A 84 21.34 -3.26 11.94
CA GLU A 84 22.05 -2.43 12.93
C GLU A 84 21.29 -2.39 14.27
N LYS A 85 19.96 -2.24 14.23
CA LYS A 85 19.12 -2.29 15.44
C LYS A 85 19.03 -3.66 16.11
N CYS A 86 19.29 -4.75 15.41
CA CYS A 86 19.30 -6.09 15.99
C CYS A 86 20.66 -6.46 16.62
N GLU A 87 21.75 -5.79 16.24
CA GLU A 87 23.08 -6.01 16.82
C GLU A 87 23.32 -5.20 18.11
N GLU A 88 22.47 -4.21 18.40
CA GLU A 88 22.52 -3.38 19.62
C GLU A 88 21.68 -3.89 20.81
N THR A 89 21.08 -5.09 20.73
CA THR A 89 20.32 -5.75 21.82
C THR A 89 20.87 -7.12 22.16
#